data_AF-H1SH11-F1
#
_entry.id   AF-H1SH11-F1
#
_cell.length_a   1.000
_cell.length_b   1.000
_cell.length_c   1.000
_cell.angle_alpha   90.00
_cell.angle_beta   90.00
_cell.angle_gamma   90.00
#
_symmetry.space_group_name_H-M   'P 1'
#
loop_
_entity.id
_entity.type
_entity.pdbx_description
1 polymer ?
#
loop_
_entity_poly.entity_id
_entity_poly.type
_entity_poly.pdbx_seq_one_letter_code
_entity_poly.pdbx_strand_id
1 'polypeptide(L)'
;MKRSLPPLVSLRAFEAAARHMSFTLAADELCVTQSAISRHIKNLETHYGLKLFNRLTRAIELTPQGARLFDVVMRSLDQIETVARELTGARSSRSLLVSILPTLAWTWPSAWASRQASGHARARRASTW
;
A
#
# COMPACT_ATOMS: atom_id res chain seq x y z
N MET A 1 -10.02 13.78 21.14
CA MET A 1 -10.98 12.65 21.05
C MET A 1 -10.21 11.39 20.70
N LYS A 2 -10.28 10.33 21.52
CA LYS A 2 -9.57 9.07 21.25
C LYS A 2 -10.31 8.35 20.12
N ARG A 3 -9.65 8.10 18.99
CA ARG A 3 -10.25 7.35 17.89
C ARG A 3 -10.50 5.91 18.37
N SER A 4 -11.74 5.47 18.38
CA SER A 4 -12.09 4.07 18.62
C SER A 4 -11.96 3.30 17.31
N LEU A 5 -10.72 2.97 16.97
CA LEU A 5 -10.41 2.15 15.80
C LEU A 5 -10.02 0.73 16.25
N PRO A 6 -10.41 -0.31 15.51
CA PRO A 6 -9.91 -1.64 15.76
C PRO A 6 -8.40 -1.71 15.49
N PRO A 7 -7.70 -2.73 16.00
CA PRO A 7 -6.28 -2.91 15.73
C PRO A 7 -6.00 -3.03 14.23
N LEU A 8 -5.00 -2.30 13.72
CA LEU A 8 -4.62 -2.33 12.29
C LEU A 8 -4.33 -3.74 11.77
N VAL A 9 -3.76 -4.61 12.61
CA VAL A 9 -3.52 -6.02 12.26
C VAL A 9 -4.82 -6.74 11.89
N SER A 10 -5.92 -6.43 12.60
CA SER A 10 -7.22 -7.05 12.33
C SER A 10 -7.86 -6.49 11.05
N LEU A 11 -7.67 -5.20 10.76
CA LEU A 11 -8.09 -4.60 9.50
C LEU A 11 -7.30 -5.15 8.31
N ARG A 12 -5.99 -5.33 8.45
CA ARG A 12 -5.13 -5.93 7.41
C ARG A 12 -5.48 -7.39 7.15
N ALA A 13 -5.72 -8.18 8.21
CA ALA A 13 -6.18 -9.56 8.08
C ALA A 13 -7.55 -9.66 7.38
N PHE A 14 -8.46 -8.73 7.70
CA PHE A 14 -9.77 -8.63 7.06
C PHE A 14 -9.65 -8.27 5.57
N GLU A 15 -8.86 -7.26 5.21
CA GLU A 15 -8.65 -6.85 3.81
C GLU A 15 -8.08 -8.00 2.98
N ALA A 16 -7.02 -8.65 3.44
CA ALA A 16 -6.41 -9.77 2.72
C ALA A 16 -7.40 -10.94 2.54
N ALA A 17 -8.15 -11.28 3.58
CA ALA A 17 -9.18 -12.32 3.53
C ALA A 17 -10.33 -11.97 2.57
N ALA A 18 -10.73 -10.71 2.52
CA ALA A 18 -11.78 -10.20 1.65
C ALA A 18 -11.32 -10.17 0.18
N ARG A 19 -10.07 -9.77 -0.09
CA ARG A 19 -9.49 -9.76 -1.44
C ARG A 19 -9.32 -11.16 -2.02
N HIS A 20 -8.88 -12.12 -1.22
CA HIS A 20 -8.66 -13.50 -1.67
C HIS A 20 -9.91 -14.38 -1.58
N MET A 21 -10.95 -13.96 -0.86
CA MET A 21 -12.11 -14.79 -0.52
C MET A 21 -11.68 -16.14 0.06
N SER A 22 -10.59 -16.14 0.83
CA SER A 22 -9.99 -17.33 1.45
C SER A 22 -9.14 -16.94 2.65
N PHE A 23 -9.40 -17.56 3.81
CA PHE A 23 -8.58 -17.37 5.00
C PHE A 23 -7.21 -18.05 4.90
N THR A 24 -7.08 -19.09 4.08
CA THR A 24 -5.81 -19.78 3.88
C THR A 24 -4.88 -18.92 3.02
N LEU A 25 -5.35 -18.41 1.88
CA LEU A 25 -4.54 -17.54 1.01
C LEU A 25 -4.15 -16.23 1.70
N ALA A 26 -5.05 -15.66 2.51
CA ALA A 26 -4.73 -14.48 3.30
C ALA A 26 -3.69 -14.77 4.40
N ALA A 27 -3.70 -15.97 4.97
CA ALA A 27 -2.70 -16.37 5.95
C ALA A 27 -1.32 -16.53 5.31
N ASP A 28 -1.28 -17.15 4.12
CA ASP A 28 -0.05 -17.30 3.33
C ASP A 28 0.52 -15.92 2.94
N GLU A 29 -0.32 -15.01 2.43
CA GLU A 29 0.11 -13.65 2.06
C GLU A 29 0.70 -12.89 3.27
N LEU A 30 0.04 -12.97 4.42
CA LEU A 30 0.47 -12.25 5.61
C LEU A 30 1.52 -13.02 6.43
N CYS A 31 2.00 -14.17 5.96
CA CYS A 31 2.97 -15.04 6.61
C CYS A 31 2.58 -15.40 8.05
N VAL A 32 1.31 -15.75 8.27
CA VAL A 32 0.75 -16.16 9.57
C VAL A 32 -0.06 -17.45 9.43
N THR A 33 -0.53 -18.01 10.54
CA THR A 33 -1.41 -19.17 10.49
C THR A 33 -2.85 -18.79 10.13
N GLN A 34 -3.58 -19.69 9.48
CA GLN A 34 -5.01 -19.52 9.20
C GLN A 34 -5.84 -19.34 10.49
N SER A 35 -5.43 -19.97 11.59
CA SER A 35 -6.02 -19.76 12.92
C SER A 35 -5.84 -18.33 13.44
N ALA A 36 -4.70 -17.68 13.15
CA ALA A 36 -4.47 -16.28 13.50
C ALA A 36 -5.38 -15.35 12.69
N ILE A 37 -5.51 -15.55 11.37
CA ILE A 37 -6.45 -14.79 10.52
C ILE A 37 -7.89 -14.92 11.05
N SER A 38 -8.34 -16.15 11.33
CA SER A 38 -9.67 -16.41 11.88
C SER A 38 -9.91 -15.68 13.20
N ARG A 39 -8.92 -15.65 14.10
CA ARG A 39 -8.98 -14.91 15.37
C ARG A 39 -9.04 -13.39 15.14
N HIS A 40 -8.23 -12.85 14.23
CA HIS A 40 -8.24 -11.43 13.90
C HIS A 40 -9.60 -10.98 13.35
N ILE A 41 -10.19 -11.77 12.45
CA ILE A 41 -11.51 -11.51 11.89
C ILE A 41 -12.58 -11.60 12.98
N LYS A 42 -12.55 -12.63 13.83
CA LYS A 42 -13.50 -12.78 14.95
C LYS A 42 -13.43 -11.59 15.92
N ASN A 43 -12.23 -11.09 16.21
CA ASN A 43 -12.05 -9.91 17.06
C ASN A 43 -12.65 -8.66 16.40
N LEU A 44 -12.47 -8.51 15.09
CA LEU A 44 -13.04 -7.41 14.32
C LEU A 44 -14.58 -7.46 14.28
N GLU A 45 -15.16 -8.64 14.04
CA GLU A 45 -16.60 -8.87 14.10
C GLU A 45 -17.15 -8.56 15.50
N THR A 46 -16.45 -8.99 16.56
CA THR A 46 -16.83 -8.69 17.96
C THR A 46 -16.77 -7.19 18.24
N HIS A 47 -15.76 -6.49 17.73
CA HIS A 47 -15.61 -5.05 17.91
C HIS A 47 -16.78 -4.26 17.31
N TYR A 48 -17.27 -4.68 16.14
CA TYR A 48 -18.40 -4.04 15.46
C TYR A 48 -19.77 -4.62 15.84
N GLY A 49 -19.82 -5.78 16.51
CA GLY A 49 -21.07 -6.50 16.79
C GLY A 49 -21.76 -7.03 15.53
N LEU A 50 -21.02 -7.23 14.44
CA LEU A 50 -21.56 -7.58 13.12
C LEU A 50 -20.76 -8.70 12.47
N LYS A 51 -21.41 -9.49 11.63
CA LYS A 51 -20.75 -10.46 10.76
C LYS A 51 -20.23 -9.77 9.51
N LEU A 52 -18.96 -10.00 9.18
CA LEU A 52 -18.31 -9.45 8.00
C LEU A 52 -18.18 -10.50 6.89
N PHE A 53 -18.18 -11.79 7.26
CA PHE A 53 -18.17 -12.91 6.33
C PHE A 53 -19.32 -13.89 6.56
N ASN A 54 -19.91 -14.36 5.46
CA ASN A 54 -20.70 -15.57 5.39
C ASN A 54 -19.77 -16.77 5.21
N ARG A 55 -19.88 -17.77 6.09
CA ARG A 55 -19.10 -19.00 6.03
C ARG A 55 -19.90 -20.08 5.31
N LEU A 56 -19.48 -20.44 4.10
CA LEU A 56 -20.03 -21.56 3.35
C LEU A 56 -19.15 -22.80 3.56
N THR A 57 -19.62 -23.99 3.15
CA THR A 57 -18.92 -25.26 3.37
C THR A 57 -17.53 -25.30 2.72
N ARG A 58 -17.33 -24.60 1.59
CA ARG A 58 -16.08 -24.60 0.81
C ARG A 58 -15.60 -23.21 0.38
N ALA A 59 -16.30 -22.17 0.81
CA ALA A 59 -16.05 -20.80 0.38
C ALA A 59 -16.39 -19.82 1.51
N ILE A 60 -15.89 -18.60 1.38
CA ILE A 60 -16.33 -17.48 2.21
C ILE A 60 -16.84 -16.37 1.29
N GLU A 61 -17.83 -15.64 1.76
CA GLU A 61 -18.39 -14.50 1.05
C GLU A 61 -18.49 -13.30 1.98
N LEU A 62 -18.41 -12.08 1.44
CA LEU A 62 -18.61 -10.88 2.24
C LEU A 62 -20.10 -10.68 2.52
N THR A 63 -20.43 -10.25 3.74
CA THR A 63 -21.76 -9.70 4.03
C THR A 63 -21.89 -8.31 3.40
N PRO A 64 -23.11 -7.74 3.27
CA PRO A 64 -23.27 -6.35 2.81
C PRO A 64 -22.47 -5.34 3.64
N GLN A 65 -22.35 -5.58 4.95
CA GLN A 65 -21.55 -4.76 5.86
C GLN A 65 -20.04 -4.99 5.62
N GLY A 66 -19.63 -6.25 5.40
CA GLY A 66 -18.27 -6.61 5.03
C GLY A 66 -17.83 -5.94 3.73
N ALA A 67 -18.66 -5.97 2.69
CA ALA A 67 -18.37 -5.33 1.40
C ALA A 67 -18.15 -3.81 1.56
N ARG A 68 -19.05 -3.12 2.29
CA ARG A 68 -18.91 -1.68 2.58
C ARG A 68 -17.63 -1.36 3.34
N LEU A 69 -17.27 -2.19 4.33
CA LEU A 69 -16.05 -1.99 5.10
C LEU A 69 -14.80 -2.24 4.23
N PHE A 70 -14.82 -3.29 3.41
CA PHE A 70 -13.73 -3.65 2.51
C PHE A 70 -13.37 -2.51 1.56
N ASP A 71 -14.37 -1.89 0.91
CA ASP A 71 -14.16 -0.76 0.00
C ASP A 71 -13.38 0.39 0.66
N VAL A 72 -13.70 0.71 1.92
CA VAL A 72 -13.06 1.80 2.65
C VAL A 72 -11.67 1.39 3.15
N VAL A 73 -11.54 0.18 3.70
CA VAL A 73 -10.28 -0.32 4.27
C VAL A 73 -9.23 -0.47 3.18
N MET A 74 -9.57 -1.09 2.05
CA MET A 74 -8.68 -1.25 0.90
C MET A 74 -8.09 0.10 0.47
N ARG A 75 -8.94 1.07 0.14
CA ARG A 75 -8.50 2.41 -0.28
C ARG A 75 -7.64 3.11 0.78
N SER A 76 -8.01 2.97 2.05
CA SER A 76 -7.28 3.62 3.15
C SER A 76 -5.89 3.01 3.33
N LEU A 77 -5.76 1.68 3.23
CA LEU A 77 -4.47 1.00 3.31
C LEU A 77 -3.58 1.35 2.10
N ASP A 78 -4.14 1.42 0.89
CA ASP A 78 -3.42 1.84 -0.31
C ASP A 78 -2.88 3.28 -0.20
N GLN A 79 -3.68 4.19 0.37
CA GLN A 79 -3.27 5.57 0.63
C GLN A 79 -2.12 5.63 1.64
N ILE A 80 -2.22 4.87 2.73
CA ILE A 80 -1.16 4.77 3.74
C ILE A 80 0.12 4.22 3.09
N GLU A 81 0.02 3.15 2.31
CA GLU A 81 1.17 2.55 1.62
C GLU A 81 1.82 3.54 0.65
N THR A 82 1.02 4.27 -0.12
CA THR A 82 1.51 5.26 -1.08
C THR A 82 2.35 6.32 -0.39
N VAL A 83 1.83 6.93 0.68
CA VAL A 83 2.58 7.94 1.45
C VAL A 83 3.78 7.31 2.15
N ALA A 84 3.66 6.11 2.71
CA ALA A 84 4.77 5.42 3.34
C ALA A 84 5.93 5.15 2.37
N ARG A 85 5.63 4.78 1.12
CA ARG A 85 6.64 4.59 0.05
C ARG A 85 7.32 5.91 -0.33
N GLU A 86 6.59 7.02 -0.35
CA GLU A 86 7.16 8.35 -0.58
C GLU A 86 8.12 8.75 0.54
N LEU A 87 7.71 8.56 1.80
CA LEU A 87 8.49 8.93 2.97
C LEU A 87 9.74 8.07 3.17
N THR A 88 9.68 6.78 2.85
CA THR A 88 10.82 5.86 2.98
C THR A 88 11.83 5.98 1.84
N GLY A 89 11.63 6.90 0.91
CA GLY A 89 12.56 7.11 -0.20
C GLY A 89 12.61 5.92 -1.18
N ALA A 90 11.57 5.08 -1.20
CA ALA A 90 11.42 4.02 -2.21
C ALA A 90 11.24 4.57 -3.64
N ARG A 91 11.22 5.90 -3.79
CA ARG A 91 11.68 6.56 -4.99
C ARG A 91 13.20 6.51 -5.00
N SER A 92 13.76 5.37 -5.41
CA SER A 92 15.14 5.37 -5.91
C SER A 92 15.24 6.57 -6.84
N SER A 93 16.23 7.43 -6.63
CA SER A 93 16.74 8.32 -7.65
C SER A 93 17.21 7.45 -8.82
N ARG A 94 16.25 6.93 -9.60
CA ARG A 94 16.48 6.32 -10.91
C ARG A 94 16.85 7.48 -11.83
N SER A 95 18.09 7.92 -11.68
CA SER A 95 18.79 8.61 -12.73
C SER A 95 18.89 7.61 -13.88
N LEU A 96 17.97 7.73 -14.84
CA LEU A 96 18.10 7.03 -16.11
C LEU A 96 19.21 7.75 -16.86
N LEU A 97 20.42 7.19 -16.85
CA LEU A 97 21.49 7.60 -17.74
C LEU A 97 21.10 7.17 -19.15
N VAL A 98 20.48 8.08 -19.91
CA VAL A 98 20.20 7.84 -21.32
C VAL A 98 21.46 8.19 -22.10
N SER A 99 22.21 7.18 -22.51
CA SER A 99 23.30 7.36 -23.47
C SER A 99 22.70 7.53 -24.86
N ILE A 100 22.69 8.76 -25.37
CA ILE A 100 22.20 9.10 -26.71
C ILE A 100 23.41 9.25 -27.64
N LEU A 101 23.34 8.70 -28.87
CA LEU A 101 24.33 8.99 -29.90
C LEU A 101 24.40 10.51 -30.15
N PRO A 102 25.58 11.13 -30.29
CA PRO A 102 25.76 12.58 -30.43
C PRO A 102 24.90 13.24 -31.51
N THR A 103 24.57 12.50 -32.57
CA THR A 103 23.73 12.95 -33.70
C THR A 103 22.25 13.08 -33.35
N LEU A 104 21.71 12.32 -32.39
CA LEU A 104 20.31 12.48 -31.95
C LEU A 104 20.11 13.63 -30.97
N ALA A 105 21.18 14.06 -30.27
CA ALA A 105 21.13 15.17 -29.31
C ALA A 105 20.74 16.51 -29.96
N TRP A 106 20.92 16.65 -31.28
CA TRP A 106 20.65 17.88 -32.03
C TRP A 106 19.15 18.13 -32.29
N THR A 107 18.31 17.10 -32.15
CA THR A 107 16.86 17.20 -32.43
C THR A 107 16.01 17.37 -31.18
N TRP A 108 16.63 17.40 -30.00
CA TRP A 108 15.89 17.49 -28.74
C TRP A 108 15.43 18.92 -28.46
N PRO A 109 14.14 19.18 -28.17
CA PRO A 109 13.68 20.50 -27.76
C PRO A 109 14.34 20.88 -26.42
N SER A 110 15.14 21.95 -26.42
CA SER A 110 15.75 22.54 -25.21
C SER A 110 14.73 22.85 -24.09
N ALA A 111 13.44 22.93 -24.43
CA ALA A 111 12.32 23.06 -23.52
C ALA A 111 12.12 21.87 -22.55
N TRP A 112 12.67 20.69 -22.85
CA TRP A 112 12.57 19.52 -21.96
C TRP A 112 13.64 19.53 -20.88
N ALA A 113 14.86 19.98 -21.20
CA ALA A 113 16.00 20.02 -20.27
C ALA A 113 15.78 21.02 -19.12
N SER A 114 15.13 22.16 -19.38
CA SER A 114 14.85 23.17 -18.37
C SER A 114 13.76 22.77 -17.37
N ARG A 115 12.94 21.74 -17.66
CA ARG A 115 11.91 21.22 -16.74
C ARG A 115 12.42 20.24 -15.69
N GLN A 116 13.62 19.69 -15.83
CA GLN A 116 14.20 18.73 -14.86
C GLN A 116 15.18 19.37 -13.86
N ALA A 117 15.68 20.58 -14.11
CA ALA A 117 16.69 21.21 -13.26
C ALA A 117 16.16 21.79 -11.93
N SER A 118 14.84 21.90 -11.74
CA SER A 118 14.26 22.61 -10.59
C SER A 118 14.18 21.81 -9.28
N GLY A 119 14.68 20.56 -9.22
CA GLY A 119 14.58 19.70 -8.03
C GLY A 119 15.87 19.45 -7.25
N HIS A 120 17.05 19.78 -7.78
CA HIS A 120 18.33 19.30 -7.24
C HIS A 120 19.40 20.39 -7.12
N ALA A 121 19.12 21.44 -6.35
CA ALA A 121 20.16 22.36 -5.89
C ALA A 121 20.23 22.36 -4.36
N ARG A 122 20.77 21.28 -3.77
CA ARG A 122 21.32 21.37 -2.41
C ARG A 122 22.59 20.55 -2.25
N ALA A 123 23.60 21.27 -1.75
CA ALA A 123 24.82 20.80 -1.10
C ALA A 123 25.93 20.21 -1.99
N ARG A 124 26.78 21.10 -2.51
CA ARG A 124 28.24 20.97 -2.36
C ARG A 124 28.87 22.33 -2.12
N ARG A 125 29.21 22.65 -0.86
CA ARG A 125 30.34 23.53 -0.55
C ARG A 125 31.39 22.65 0.11
N ALA A 126 32.42 22.33 -0.67
CA ALA A 126 33.73 21.94 -0.17
C ALA A 126 34.64 23.15 -0.43
N SER A 127 35.25 23.66 0.62
CA SER A 127 36.39 24.61 0.62
C SER A 127 36.86 24.73 2.07
N THR A 128 37.97 24.09 2.47
CA THR A 128 39.32 24.71 2.63
C THR A 128 39.24 25.95 3.53
N TRP A 129 39.75 25.96 4.75
CA TRP A 129 41.09 25.58 5.22
C TRP A 129 41.09 24.92 6.60
#